data_AF-A0A532V6Y5-F1
#
_entry.id   AF-A0A532V6Y5-F1
#
_cell.length_a   1.000
_cell.length_b   1.000
_cell.length_c   1.000
_cell.angle_alpha   90.00
_cell.angle_beta   90.00
_cell.angle_gamma   90.00
#
_symmetry.space_group_name_H-M   'P 1'
#
loop_
_entity.id
_entity.type
_entity.pdbx_description
1 polymer ?
#
loop_
_entity_poly.entity_id
_entity_poly.type
_entity_poly.pdbx_seq_one_letter_code
_entity_poly.pdbx_strand_id
1 'polypeptide(L)'
;MKKNGYVSYQNFLDRSLKSIRARFSKGKIITARHLGAMQERAGFTLIELIIAASLLSMIALLIYPAYRTNSRSYDLSVVESSLQQNARLGMKKMVVSLQEGMVVDVDENDNDWDPSGNNAYRESDPYFMILYLPQDSDPAVQGDEIALYTALRDDQDTSEDESKQPLDPADHSLPSGYDLPDTPLLYMRRYTSSTSSWSDPEPLISSDVKVTQLSFILGGDNEDEVLITLEIAREGPSKEWRTYKLASAVKLGAR
;
A
#
# COMPACT_ATOMS: atom_id res chain seq x y z
N MET A 1 -46.55 -25.04 -35.74
CA MET A 1 -45.82 -23.76 -35.49
C MET A 1 -44.64 -24.10 -34.58
N LYS A 2 -43.38 -24.07 -35.05
CA LYS A 2 -42.37 -22.98 -34.94
C LYS A 2 -42.31 -22.32 -33.55
N LYS A 3 -41.16 -22.01 -32.92
CA LYS A 3 -39.74 -22.47 -32.92
C LYS A 3 -39.02 -21.55 -31.89
N ASN A 4 -37.85 -21.99 -31.41
CA ASN A 4 -36.73 -21.24 -30.81
C ASN A 4 -36.81 -20.97 -29.29
N GLY A 5 -35.74 -21.16 -28.50
CA GLY A 5 -34.38 -21.63 -28.79
C GLY A 5 -33.54 -21.54 -27.50
N TYR A 6 -32.61 -22.49 -27.32
CA TYR A 6 -31.66 -22.55 -26.20
C TYR A 6 -30.23 -22.38 -26.73
N VAL A 7 -29.35 -21.79 -25.92
CA VAL A 7 -27.89 -21.93 -26.03
C VAL A 7 -27.35 -22.23 -24.64
N SER A 8 -26.60 -23.33 -24.53
CA SER A 8 -25.81 -23.72 -23.36
C SER A 8 -24.35 -23.89 -23.79
N TYR A 9 -23.44 -23.37 -22.99
CA TYR A 9 -21.98 -23.50 -23.12
C TYR A 9 -21.53 -24.78 -22.40
N GLN A 10 -20.68 -25.59 -23.04
CA GLN A 10 -19.34 -25.95 -22.53
C GLN A 10 -18.66 -27.07 -23.34
N ASN A 11 -17.33 -26.96 -23.35
CA ASN A 11 -16.31 -27.98 -23.59
C ASN A 11 -15.86 -28.22 -25.03
N PHE A 12 -14.78 -27.51 -25.35
CA PHE A 12 -14.08 -27.41 -26.61
C PHE A 12 -12.73 -28.13 -26.51
N LEU A 13 -12.70 -29.41 -26.17
CA LEU A 13 -11.46 -30.21 -26.15
C LEU A 13 -11.76 -31.67 -26.50
N ASP A 14 -12.28 -31.92 -27.70
CA ASP A 14 -12.07 -33.23 -28.34
C ASP A 14 -12.44 -33.20 -29.83
N ARG A 15 -11.45 -33.01 -30.73
CA ARG A 15 -11.61 -33.46 -32.12
C ARG A 15 -10.31 -33.56 -32.91
N SER A 16 -9.95 -34.82 -33.15
CA SER A 16 -9.59 -35.36 -34.47
C SER A 16 -8.15 -35.15 -34.97
N LEU A 17 -7.28 -36.06 -34.54
CA LEU A 17 -6.27 -36.67 -35.41
C LEU A 17 -6.98 -37.35 -36.60
N LYS A 18 -6.93 -36.75 -37.78
CA LYS A 18 -7.41 -37.36 -39.03
C LYS A 18 -6.22 -37.93 -39.81
N SER A 19 -6.08 -39.25 -39.82
CA SER A 19 -5.17 -39.94 -40.75
C SER A 19 -5.70 -39.77 -42.18
N ILE A 20 -4.90 -39.20 -43.08
CA ILE A 20 -5.21 -39.18 -44.51
C ILE A 20 -4.45 -40.34 -45.16
N ARG A 21 -5.19 -41.41 -45.46
CA ARG A 21 -4.74 -42.54 -46.29
C ARG A 21 -4.98 -42.19 -47.75
N ALA A 22 -3.93 -41.94 -48.53
CA ALA A 22 -4.05 -41.72 -49.98
C ALA A 22 -4.16 -43.07 -50.71
N ARG A 23 -5.22 -43.24 -51.51
CA ARG A 23 -5.34 -44.32 -52.53
C ARG A 23 -4.66 -43.85 -53.81
N PHE A 24 -3.73 -44.64 -54.35
CA PHE A 24 -3.23 -44.46 -55.71
C PHE A 24 -4.16 -45.19 -56.69
N SER A 25 -4.74 -44.47 -57.65
CA SER A 25 -5.30 -45.05 -58.86
C SER A 25 -4.45 -44.67 -60.07
N LYS A 26 -4.20 -45.68 -60.93
CA LYS A 26 -3.55 -45.56 -62.24
C LYS A 26 -4.40 -44.74 -63.20
N GLY A 27 -3.79 -43.88 -64.00
CA GLY A 27 -4.41 -43.37 -65.22
C GLY A 27 -3.71 -42.21 -65.92
N LYS A 28 -2.95 -42.54 -66.98
CA LYS A 28 -2.66 -41.76 -68.20
C LYS A 28 -2.01 -40.37 -68.11
N ILE A 29 -0.85 -40.27 -68.78
CA ILE A 29 -0.17 -39.05 -69.20
C ILE A 29 -0.95 -38.40 -70.34
N ILE A 30 -1.26 -37.10 -70.22
CA ILE A 30 -1.45 -36.20 -71.36
C ILE A 30 -0.68 -34.91 -71.05
N THR A 31 0.35 -34.64 -71.84
CA THR A 31 1.03 -33.35 -71.92
C THR A 31 0.16 -32.32 -72.62
N ALA A 32 -0.11 -31.20 -71.96
CA ALA A 32 -0.51 -29.96 -72.62
C ALA A 32 0.33 -28.82 -72.04
N ARG A 33 1.22 -28.30 -72.89
CA ARG A 33 2.01 -27.09 -72.69
C ARG A 33 1.02 -25.92 -72.61
N HIS A 34 0.88 -25.29 -71.46
CA HIS A 34 0.36 -23.92 -71.39
C HIS A 34 1.36 -23.05 -70.65
N LEU A 35 2.07 -22.25 -71.46
CA LEU A 35 2.90 -21.14 -71.04
C LEU A 35 1.96 -20.10 -70.40
N GLY A 36 1.78 -20.17 -69.10
CA GLY A 36 1.23 -19.09 -68.29
C GLY A 36 2.35 -18.66 -67.38
N ALA A 37 2.78 -17.41 -67.48
CA ALA A 37 3.68 -16.81 -66.50
C ALA A 37 2.98 -16.84 -65.14
N MET A 38 3.17 -17.92 -64.38
CA MET A 38 2.90 -17.90 -62.97
C MET A 38 3.93 -16.96 -62.37
N GLN A 39 3.47 -15.79 -61.99
CA GLN A 39 4.17 -14.97 -61.02
C GLN A 39 4.36 -15.86 -59.79
N GLU A 40 5.58 -16.39 -59.62
CA GLU A 40 5.96 -17.16 -58.45
C GLU A 40 5.70 -16.26 -57.24
N ARG A 41 4.61 -16.53 -56.52
CA ARG A 41 4.51 -16.07 -55.14
C ARG A 41 5.60 -16.82 -54.41
N ALA A 42 6.74 -16.16 -54.19
CA ALA A 42 7.86 -16.71 -53.44
C ALA A 42 7.31 -17.29 -52.13
N GLY A 43 7.30 -18.62 -52.04
CA GLY A 43 6.91 -19.32 -50.84
C GLY A 43 8.01 -19.17 -49.81
N PHE A 44 7.64 -18.84 -48.58
CA PHE A 44 8.60 -18.70 -47.48
C PHE A 44 9.37 -20.02 -47.33
N THR A 45 10.71 -19.96 -47.43
CA THR A 45 11.53 -21.15 -47.29
C THR A 45 11.73 -21.49 -45.82
N LEU A 46 11.83 -22.78 -45.48
CA LEU A 46 12.07 -23.22 -44.10
C LEU A 46 13.39 -22.65 -43.54
N ILE A 47 14.39 -22.44 -44.40
CA ILE A 47 15.67 -21.87 -44.02
C ILE A 47 15.56 -20.38 -43.63
N GLU A 48 14.74 -19.59 -44.35
CA GLU A 48 14.47 -18.19 -43.99
C GLU A 48 13.77 -18.08 -42.63
N LEU A 49 12.87 -19.01 -42.31
CA LEU A 49 12.21 -19.06 -41.00
C LEU A 49 13.23 -19.33 -39.87
N ILE A 50 14.14 -20.28 -40.07
CA ILE A 50 15.17 -20.62 -39.07
C ILE A 50 16.12 -19.43 -38.84
N ILE A 51 16.54 -18.77 -39.92
CA ILE A 51 17.39 -17.57 -39.84
C ILE A 51 16.65 -16.42 -39.17
N ALA A 52 15.39 -16.18 -39.52
CA ALA A 52 14.58 -15.13 -38.89
C ALA A 52 14.40 -15.41 -37.39
N ALA A 53 14.07 -16.65 -37.00
CA ALA A 53 13.90 -17.03 -35.60
C ALA A 53 15.19 -16.92 -34.79
N SER A 54 16.35 -17.26 -35.37
CA SER A 54 17.64 -17.15 -34.69
C SER A 54 18.03 -15.69 -34.45
N LEU A 55 17.84 -14.82 -35.45
CA LEU A 55 18.06 -13.38 -35.31
C LEU A 55 17.12 -12.76 -34.27
N LEU A 56 15.84 -13.13 -34.28
CA LEU A 56 14.85 -12.61 -33.33
C LEU A 56 15.18 -13.06 -31.89
N SER A 57 15.62 -14.31 -31.71
CA SER A 57 16.08 -14.84 -30.42
C SER A 57 17.34 -14.10 -29.92
N MET A 58 18.31 -13.87 -30.80
CA MET A 58 19.52 -13.11 -30.47
C MET A 58 19.18 -11.67 -30.02
N ILE A 59 18.29 -10.99 -30.75
CA ILE A 59 17.82 -9.65 -30.40
C ILE A 59 17.09 -9.67 -29.06
N ALA A 60 16.21 -10.65 -28.82
CA ALA A 60 15.49 -10.77 -27.55
C ALA A 60 16.44 -10.97 -26.36
N LEU A 61 17.48 -11.80 -26.51
CA LEU A 61 18.50 -12.02 -25.48
C LEU A 61 19.29 -10.76 -25.14
N LEU A 62 19.55 -9.89 -26.12
CA LEU A 62 20.26 -8.63 -25.89
C LEU A 62 19.38 -7.57 -25.22
N ILE A 63 18.09 -7.50 -25.58
CA ILE A 63 17.17 -6.45 -25.09
C ILE A 63 16.60 -6.82 -23.71
N TYR A 64 16.35 -8.11 -23.43
CA TYR A 64 15.65 -8.53 -22.23
C TYR A 64 16.31 -8.09 -20.91
N PRO A 65 17.63 -8.19 -20.71
CA PRO A 65 18.28 -7.74 -19.47
C PRO A 65 18.13 -6.23 -19.23
N ALA A 66 18.24 -5.42 -20.30
CA ALA A 66 18.09 -3.97 -20.22
C ALA A 66 16.63 -3.58 -19.91
N TYR A 67 15.67 -4.21 -20.59
CA TYR A 67 14.25 -4.03 -20.31
C TYR A 67 13.90 -4.39 -18.87
N ARG A 68 14.36 -5.56 -18.39
CA ARG A 68 14.09 -6.03 -17.03
C ARG A 68 14.66 -5.09 -15.97
N THR A 69 15.89 -4.60 -16.18
CA THR A 69 16.55 -3.66 -15.27
C THR A 69 15.81 -2.32 -15.24
N ASN A 70 15.46 -1.77 -16.40
CA ASN A 70 14.75 -0.50 -16.50
C ASN A 70 13.35 -0.58 -15.88
N SER A 71 12.59 -1.63 -16.19
CA SER A 71 11.25 -1.84 -15.62
C SER A 71 11.31 -1.88 -14.10
N ARG A 72 12.24 -2.66 -13.53
CA ARG A 72 12.42 -2.71 -12.07
C ARG A 72 12.79 -1.35 -11.49
N SER A 73 13.65 -0.58 -12.17
CA SER A 73 14.02 0.76 -11.72
C SER A 73 12.85 1.73 -11.69
N TYR A 74 11.94 1.66 -12.66
CA TYR A 74 10.72 2.47 -12.67
C TYR A 74 9.78 2.09 -11.54
N ASP A 75 9.52 0.80 -11.36
CA ASP A 75 8.68 0.30 -10.28
C ASP A 75 9.21 0.73 -8.90
N LEU A 76 10.53 0.63 -8.72
CA LEU A 76 11.23 1.10 -7.52
C LEU A 76 11.05 2.60 -7.28
N SER A 77 11.27 3.41 -8.31
CA SER A 77 11.16 4.87 -8.22
C SER A 77 9.74 5.31 -7.87
N VAL A 78 8.73 4.62 -8.39
CA VAL A 78 7.32 4.91 -8.07
C VAL A 78 7.02 4.61 -6.60
N VAL A 79 7.46 3.45 -6.09
CA VAL A 79 7.28 3.08 -4.67
C VAL A 79 8.01 4.06 -3.75
N GLU A 80 9.25 4.39 -4.07
CA GLU A 80 10.05 5.35 -3.29
C GLU A 80 9.39 6.73 -3.25
N SER A 81 8.99 7.28 -4.40
CA SER A 81 8.31 8.57 -4.49
C SER A 81 7.00 8.56 -3.70
N SER A 82 6.23 7.47 -3.79
CA SER A 82 5.00 7.30 -3.02
C SER A 82 5.25 7.27 -1.52
N LEU A 83 6.25 6.52 -1.05
CA LEU A 83 6.64 6.50 0.37
C LEU A 83 7.07 7.90 0.83
N GLN A 84 7.96 8.57 0.09
CA GLN A 84 8.41 9.92 0.43
C GLN A 84 7.25 10.92 0.55
N GLN A 85 6.30 10.88 -0.39
CA GLN A 85 5.14 11.76 -0.37
C GLN A 85 4.21 11.46 0.82
N ASN A 86 3.95 10.19 1.11
CA ASN A 86 3.11 9.79 2.25
C ASN A 86 3.75 10.20 3.58
N ALA A 87 5.04 9.90 3.78
CA ALA A 87 5.75 10.31 5.00
C ALA A 87 5.74 11.83 5.18
N ARG A 88 5.99 12.60 4.11
CA ARG A 88 5.95 14.07 4.16
C ARG A 88 4.56 14.60 4.47
N LEU A 89 3.51 14.00 3.91
CA LEU A 89 2.14 14.41 4.16
C LEU A 89 1.72 14.13 5.60
N GLY A 90 1.98 12.92 6.10
CA GLY A 90 1.71 12.56 7.49
C GLY A 90 2.52 13.39 8.47
N MET A 91 3.83 13.54 8.23
CA MET A 91 4.72 14.39 9.04
C MET A 91 4.27 15.84 9.06
N LYS A 92 3.88 16.40 7.90
CA LYS A 92 3.39 17.78 7.83
C LYS A 92 2.15 17.98 8.70
N LYS A 93 1.19 17.06 8.66
CA LYS A 93 -0.01 17.15 9.50
C LYS A 93 0.35 17.08 10.99
N MET A 94 1.17 16.11 11.40
CA MET A 94 1.64 16.00 12.79
C MET A 94 2.36 17.27 13.26
N VAL A 95 3.28 17.79 12.46
CA VAL A 95 4.03 19.01 12.79
C VAL A 95 3.10 20.22 12.93
N VAL A 96 2.10 20.37 12.04
CA VAL A 96 1.12 21.46 12.15
C VAL A 96 0.31 21.33 13.44
N SER A 97 -0.19 20.14 13.76
CA SER A 97 -0.93 19.91 15.00
C SER A 97 -0.09 20.18 16.25
N LEU A 98 1.19 19.79 16.25
CA LEU A 98 2.12 20.07 17.35
C LEU A 98 2.46 21.56 17.46
N GLN A 99 2.57 22.28 16.34
CA GLN A 99 2.74 23.74 16.35
C GLN A 99 1.49 24.45 16.86
N GLU A 100 0.31 23.87 16.74
CA GLU A 100 -0.93 24.42 17.33
C GLU A 100 -1.08 24.04 18.81
N GLY A 101 -0.35 23.02 19.26
CA GLY A 101 -0.34 22.54 20.64
C GLY A 101 0.34 23.51 21.61
N MET A 102 -0.22 23.57 22.82
CA MET A 102 0.28 24.33 23.95
C MET A 102 1.18 23.48 24.86
N VAL A 103 0.72 22.29 25.20
CA VAL A 103 1.43 21.35 26.08
C VAL A 103 1.05 19.92 25.74
N VAL A 104 1.97 18.99 25.95
CA VAL A 104 1.74 17.56 25.83
C VAL A 104 1.23 17.02 27.16
N ASP A 105 0.24 16.14 27.12
CA ASP A 105 -0.20 15.42 28.31
C ASP A 105 0.89 14.40 28.68
N VAL A 106 1.59 14.60 29.79
CA VAL A 106 2.69 13.73 30.25
C VAL A 106 2.27 13.05 31.55
N ASP A 107 2.36 11.72 31.58
CA ASP A 107 2.14 10.95 32.80
C ASP A 107 3.38 11.04 33.70
N GLU A 108 3.41 12.02 34.62
CA GLU A 108 4.54 12.21 35.53
C GLU A 108 4.56 11.21 36.71
N ASN A 109 3.54 10.36 36.92
CA ASN A 109 3.39 9.68 38.23
C ASN A 109 2.90 8.23 38.32
N ASP A 110 2.61 7.46 37.25
CA ASP A 110 2.12 6.08 37.45
C ASP A 110 2.94 4.96 36.78
N ASN A 111 3.61 4.19 37.64
CA ASN A 111 4.09 2.83 37.34
C ASN A 111 2.95 1.79 37.35
N ASP A 112 1.71 2.20 37.64
CA ASP A 112 0.52 1.37 37.49
C ASP A 112 -0.10 1.65 36.13
N TRP A 113 0.06 0.69 35.23
CA TRP A 113 -0.71 0.62 33.99
C TRP A 113 -2.19 0.45 34.35
N ASP A 114 -2.98 1.54 34.28
CA ASP A 114 -4.44 1.47 34.26
C ASP A 114 -4.91 1.42 32.79
N PRO A 115 -5.31 0.24 32.27
CA PRO A 115 -5.81 0.11 30.90
C PRO A 115 -7.15 0.84 30.67
N SER A 116 -7.71 1.50 31.68
CA SER A 116 -8.98 2.23 31.61
C SER A 116 -8.88 3.76 31.73
N GLY A 117 -7.67 4.32 31.95
CA GLY A 117 -7.60 5.68 32.51
C GLY A 117 -6.49 6.64 32.08
N ASN A 118 -5.32 6.22 31.62
CA ASN A 118 -4.21 7.16 31.34
C ASN A 118 -3.74 7.11 29.88
N ASN A 119 -4.33 7.99 29.06
CA ASN A 119 -3.96 8.22 27.66
C ASN A 119 -2.91 9.34 27.53
N ALA A 120 -1.93 9.38 28.41
CA ALA A 120 -0.88 10.40 28.38
C ALA A 120 0.38 9.88 27.67
N TYR A 121 1.23 10.80 27.21
CA TYR A 121 2.54 10.48 26.64
C TYR A 121 3.41 9.75 27.67
N ARG A 122 4.07 8.69 27.20
CA ARG A 122 5.05 7.92 27.97
C ARG A 122 6.31 7.71 27.15
N GLU A 123 7.46 7.87 27.79
CA GLU A 123 8.75 7.64 27.13
C GLU A 123 8.97 6.16 26.79
N SER A 124 8.36 5.23 27.56
CA SER A 124 8.35 3.80 27.26
C SER A 124 7.62 3.46 25.96
N ASP A 125 6.60 4.26 25.63
CA ASP A 125 5.64 4.01 24.56
C ASP A 125 5.55 5.24 23.63
N PRO A 126 6.65 5.60 22.95
CA PRO A 126 6.76 6.87 22.24
C PRO A 126 5.92 6.93 20.96
N TYR A 127 5.09 5.93 20.67
CA TYR A 127 4.26 5.85 19.46
C TYR A 127 2.88 6.51 19.64
N PHE A 128 2.63 7.09 20.80
CA PHE A 128 1.37 7.74 21.16
C PHE A 128 1.63 9.07 21.86
N MET A 129 0.84 10.10 21.54
CA MET A 129 0.94 11.42 22.16
C MET A 129 -0.42 12.13 22.14
N ILE A 130 -0.80 12.75 23.26
CA ILE A 130 -1.88 13.75 23.32
C ILE A 130 -1.29 15.14 23.54
N LEU A 131 -1.81 16.12 22.82
CA LEU A 131 -1.49 17.52 22.99
C LEU A 131 -2.77 18.34 23.23
N TYR A 132 -2.68 19.34 24.10
CA TYR A 132 -3.74 20.29 24.35
C TYR A 132 -3.63 21.49 23.41
N LEU A 133 -4.74 21.87 22.81
CA LEU A 133 -4.88 23.13 22.08
C LEU A 133 -5.17 24.27 23.07
N PRO A 134 -4.80 25.52 22.75
CA PRO A 134 -5.23 26.68 23.52
C PRO A 134 -6.76 26.87 23.43
N GLN A 135 -7.37 27.32 24.52
CA GLN A 135 -8.80 27.65 24.52
C GLN A 135 -9.07 28.94 23.73
N ASP A 136 -10.10 28.94 22.86
CA ASP A 136 -10.44 30.12 22.04
C ASP A 136 -10.69 31.41 22.86
N SER A 137 -11.22 31.27 24.08
CA SER A 137 -11.50 32.41 24.97
C SER A 137 -10.29 32.89 25.76
N ASP A 138 -9.32 32.01 26.03
CA ASP A 138 -8.10 32.31 26.77
C ASP A 138 -6.98 31.36 26.33
N PRO A 139 -6.01 31.82 25.52
CA PRO A 139 -4.97 30.95 24.97
C PRO A 139 -3.97 30.46 26.02
N ALA A 140 -4.02 30.96 27.26
CA ALA A 140 -3.23 30.45 28.37
C ALA A 140 -3.88 29.22 29.06
N VAL A 141 -5.09 28.86 28.67
CA VAL A 141 -5.86 27.76 29.27
C VAL A 141 -5.95 26.60 28.27
N GLN A 142 -5.87 25.38 28.78
CA GLN A 142 -6.04 24.14 28.01
C GLN A 142 -7.48 24.05 27.47
N GLY A 143 -7.60 23.80 26.17
CA GLY A 143 -8.86 23.66 25.45
C GLY A 143 -9.12 22.22 25.00
N ASP A 144 -9.38 22.07 23.70
CA ASP A 144 -9.56 20.78 23.04
C ASP A 144 -8.26 19.97 23.01
N GLU A 145 -8.35 18.67 22.72
CA GLU A 145 -7.19 17.78 22.66
C GLU A 145 -7.00 17.19 21.27
N ILE A 146 -5.74 16.93 20.88
CA ILE A 146 -5.41 16.16 19.68
C ILE A 146 -4.57 14.95 20.10
N ALA A 147 -5.02 13.76 19.71
CA ALA A 147 -4.25 12.53 19.84
C ALA A 147 -3.59 12.18 18.51
N LEU A 148 -2.28 11.86 18.55
CA LEU A 148 -1.47 11.38 17.44
C LEU A 148 -0.94 9.98 17.79
N TYR A 149 -1.21 8.99 16.94
CA TYR A 149 -0.90 7.61 17.30
C TYR A 149 -0.84 6.69 16.07
N THR A 150 -0.18 5.54 16.26
CA THR A 150 -0.35 4.38 15.37
C THR A 150 -1.47 3.49 15.89
N ALA A 151 -2.32 2.97 15.01
CA ALA A 151 -3.33 1.97 15.35
C ALA A 151 -3.64 1.04 14.19
N LEU A 152 -4.23 -0.10 14.50
CA LEU A 152 -4.85 -0.95 13.49
C LEU A 152 -6.11 -0.30 12.94
N ARG A 153 -6.50 -0.71 11.74
CA ARG A 153 -7.74 -0.23 11.13
C ARG A 153 -8.92 -0.74 11.96
N ASP A 154 -9.82 0.16 12.34
CA ASP A 154 -11.12 -0.22 12.89
C ASP A 154 -11.82 -1.16 11.91
N ASP A 155 -12.03 -2.42 12.32
CA ASP A 155 -12.74 -3.40 11.50
C ASP A 155 -14.23 -3.03 11.45
N GLN A 156 -14.83 -3.06 10.25
CA GLN A 156 -16.24 -2.71 10.08
C GLN A 156 -17.19 -3.80 10.58
N ASP A 157 -16.69 -5.03 10.78
CA ASP A 157 -17.49 -6.22 11.11
C ASP A 157 -17.32 -6.72 12.55
N THR A 158 -16.47 -6.10 13.39
CA THR A 158 -16.37 -6.45 14.81
C THR A 158 -17.50 -5.83 15.61
N SER A 159 -18.46 -6.66 16.01
CA SER A 159 -19.66 -6.28 16.78
C SER A 159 -19.42 -6.11 18.29
N GLU A 160 -18.20 -5.78 18.71
CA GLU A 160 -17.94 -5.42 20.12
C GLU A 160 -18.11 -3.90 20.25
N ASP A 161 -19.30 -3.55 20.71
CA ASP A 161 -19.74 -2.20 20.97
C ASP A 161 -19.13 -1.69 22.29
N GLU A 162 -17.97 -1.04 22.18
CA GLU A 162 -17.48 -0.01 23.09
C GLU A 162 -16.83 1.15 22.29
N SER A 163 -17.67 1.95 21.61
CA SER A 163 -17.41 3.32 21.11
C SER A 163 -15.94 3.74 20.80
N LYS A 164 -15.37 3.22 19.71
CA LYS A 164 -14.21 3.73 18.93
C LYS A 164 -13.10 4.36 19.78
N GLN A 165 -12.36 3.58 20.57
CA GLN A 165 -11.03 3.98 21.06
C GLN A 165 -9.96 3.45 20.10
N PRO A 166 -8.82 4.15 19.93
CA PRO A 166 -7.78 3.68 19.04
C PRO A 166 -7.19 2.36 19.54
N LEU A 167 -7.19 1.32 18.72
CA LEU A 167 -6.53 0.06 19.05
C LEU A 167 -5.02 0.26 19.05
N ASP A 168 -4.40 0.15 20.22
CA ASP A 168 -2.95 0.17 20.34
C ASP A 168 -2.35 -1.03 19.56
N PRO A 169 -1.53 -0.80 18.52
CA PRO A 169 -0.95 -1.86 17.71
C PRO A 169 0.17 -2.62 18.45
N ALA A 170 0.67 -2.08 19.57
CA ALA A 170 1.57 -2.77 20.49
C ALA A 170 0.82 -3.55 21.58
N ASP A 171 -0.51 -3.38 21.70
CA ASP A 171 -1.31 -4.15 22.64
C ASP A 171 -1.53 -5.58 22.12
N HIS A 172 -0.62 -6.46 22.55
CA HIS A 172 -0.65 -7.89 22.30
C HIS A 172 -1.57 -8.65 23.29
N SER A 173 -2.39 -7.95 24.08
CA SER A 173 -3.31 -8.58 25.05
C SER A 173 -4.48 -9.32 24.40
N LEU A 174 -4.66 -9.17 23.08
CA LEU A 174 -5.71 -9.85 22.35
C LEU A 174 -5.58 -11.38 22.43
N PRO A 175 -6.70 -12.09 22.64
CA PRO A 175 -6.69 -13.52 22.90
C PRO A 175 -6.04 -14.28 21.75
N SER A 176 -5.24 -15.29 22.10
CA SER A 176 -4.56 -16.17 21.13
C SER A 176 -5.58 -16.79 20.17
N GLY A 177 -5.56 -16.37 18.90
CA GLY A 177 -6.51 -16.79 17.87
C GLY A 177 -7.17 -15.64 17.10
N TYR A 178 -6.98 -14.39 17.52
CA TYR A 178 -7.21 -13.23 16.68
C TYR A 178 -5.98 -12.98 15.79
N ASP A 179 -6.14 -13.16 14.48
CA ASP A 179 -5.18 -12.64 13.49
C ASP A 179 -5.38 -11.12 13.43
N LEU A 180 -4.72 -10.39 14.34
CA LEU A 180 -4.61 -8.94 14.23
C LEU A 180 -4.09 -8.61 12.83
N PRO A 181 -4.73 -7.70 12.08
CA PRO A 181 -4.14 -7.25 10.82
C PRO A 181 -2.74 -6.71 11.11
N ASP A 182 -1.71 -7.28 10.46
CA ASP A 182 -0.29 -7.01 10.72
C ASP A 182 0.18 -5.56 10.39
N THR A 183 -0.75 -4.61 10.25
CA THR A 183 -0.51 -3.39 9.45
C THR A 183 -1.01 -2.14 10.17
N PRO A 184 -0.25 -1.64 11.16
CA PRO A 184 -0.58 -0.38 11.81
C PRO A 184 -0.51 0.78 10.83
N LEU A 185 -1.49 1.67 10.97
CA LEU A 185 -1.64 2.92 10.22
C LEU A 185 -1.46 4.11 11.16
N LEU A 186 -1.15 5.27 10.60
CA LEU A 186 -0.98 6.51 11.35
C LEU A 186 -2.30 7.30 11.38
N TYR A 187 -2.75 7.67 12.57
CA TYR A 187 -4.02 8.34 12.80
C TYR A 187 -3.88 9.61 13.64
N MET A 188 -4.92 10.43 13.54
CA MET A 188 -5.17 11.58 14.39
C MET A 188 -6.63 11.59 14.83
N ARG A 189 -6.89 12.05 16.06
CA ARG A 189 -8.24 12.32 16.57
C ARG A 189 -8.28 13.62 17.33
N ARG A 190 -9.46 14.22 17.38
CA ARG A 190 -9.72 15.43 18.15
C ARG A 190 -10.75 15.17 19.24
N TYR A 191 -10.43 15.54 20.47
CA TYR A 191 -11.39 15.64 21.55
C TYR A 191 -12.01 17.04 21.54
N THR A 192 -13.34 17.10 21.57
CA THR A 192 -14.04 18.38 21.67
C THR A 192 -14.63 18.50 23.06
N SER A 193 -14.11 19.43 23.86
CA SER A 193 -14.50 19.58 25.27
C SER A 193 -15.98 19.96 25.44
N SER A 194 -16.57 20.65 24.45
CA SER A 194 -17.99 21.03 24.47
C SER A 194 -18.97 19.87 24.30
N THR A 195 -18.57 18.80 23.61
CA THR A 195 -19.38 17.59 23.43
C THR A 195 -18.89 16.41 24.26
N SER A 196 -17.77 16.60 24.99
CA SER A 196 -17.07 15.59 25.78
C SER A 196 -16.86 14.28 25.03
N SER A 197 -16.46 14.39 23.76
CA SER A 197 -16.36 13.24 22.86
C SER A 197 -15.19 13.35 21.90
N TRP A 198 -14.65 12.18 21.53
CA TRP A 198 -13.64 12.04 20.50
C TRP A 198 -14.28 11.96 19.11
N SER A 199 -13.67 12.64 18.13
CA SER A 199 -14.01 12.49 16.72
C SER A 199 -13.68 11.09 16.21
N ASP A 200 -14.18 10.75 15.02
CA ASP A 200 -13.72 9.56 14.30
C ASP A 200 -12.20 9.68 13.96
N PRO A 201 -11.46 8.56 13.92
CA PRO A 201 -10.05 8.54 13.49
C PRO A 201 -9.85 9.06 12.06
N GLU A 202 -8.96 10.04 11.90
CA GLU A 202 -8.52 10.52 10.58
C GLU A 202 -7.16 9.90 10.20
N PRO A 203 -7.05 9.18 9.07
CA PRO A 203 -5.77 8.65 8.63
C PRO A 203 -4.84 9.78 8.14
N LEU A 204 -3.60 9.75 8.60
CA LEU A 204 -2.55 10.72 8.23
C LEU A 204 -1.73 10.29 7.01
N ILE A 205 -1.76 9.01 6.65
CA ILE A 205 -1.08 8.42 5.49
C ILE A 205 -2.05 7.55 4.70
N SER A 206 -1.70 7.21 3.46
CA SER A 206 -2.49 6.30 2.63
C SER A 206 -2.54 4.89 3.22
N SER A 207 -3.67 4.20 3.04
CA SER A 207 -3.92 2.85 3.58
C SER A 207 -3.07 1.75 2.93
N ASP A 208 -2.41 2.02 1.81
CA ASP A 208 -1.48 1.11 1.14
C ASP A 208 -0.04 1.20 1.69
N VAL A 209 0.16 2.02 2.72
CA VAL A 209 1.42 2.25 3.42
C VAL A 209 1.25 1.85 4.89
N LYS A 210 2.25 1.15 5.43
CA LYS A 210 2.27 0.67 6.82
C LYS A 210 3.23 1.50 7.64
N VAL A 211 2.95 1.69 8.93
CA VAL A 211 3.93 2.27 9.86
C VAL A 211 4.81 1.15 10.40
N THR A 212 6.13 1.30 10.33
CA THR A 212 7.10 0.37 10.94
C THR A 212 7.77 0.96 12.17
N GLN A 213 7.79 2.28 12.29
CA GLN A 213 8.25 2.98 13.48
C GLN A 213 7.52 4.32 13.60
N LEU A 214 7.03 4.62 14.80
CA LEU A 214 6.67 5.97 15.20
C LEU A 214 7.30 6.23 16.56
N SER A 215 7.96 7.37 16.71
CA SER A 215 8.41 7.83 18.01
C SER A 215 8.28 9.34 18.13
N PHE A 216 7.65 9.79 19.20
CA PHE A 216 7.66 11.14 19.69
C PHE A 216 8.59 11.19 20.90
N ILE A 217 9.55 12.10 20.88
CA ILE A 217 10.50 12.29 21.98
C ILE A 217 10.38 13.74 22.39
N LEU A 218 9.90 13.98 23.61
CA LEU A 218 9.89 15.30 24.21
C LEU A 218 11.31 15.74 24.57
N GLY A 219 11.59 17.02 24.38
CA GLY A 219 12.89 17.62 24.68
C GLY A 219 12.82 19.14 24.65
N GLY A 220 13.99 19.77 24.59
CA GLY A 220 14.11 21.23 24.64
C GLY A 220 14.08 21.80 26.06
N ASP A 221 14.45 23.07 26.18
CA ASP A 221 14.43 23.79 27.46
C ASP A 221 12.97 23.99 27.87
N ASN A 222 12.54 23.29 28.93
CA ASN A 222 11.16 23.21 29.43
C ASN A 222 10.20 22.29 28.63
N GLU A 223 10.71 21.28 27.93
CA GLU A 223 9.89 20.24 27.26
C GLU A 223 8.93 20.81 26.20
N ASP A 224 9.37 21.85 25.50
CA ASP A 224 8.60 22.54 24.47
C ASP A 224 8.96 22.13 23.03
N GLU A 225 9.83 21.14 22.86
CA GLU A 225 10.22 20.58 21.58
C GLU A 225 9.87 19.09 21.49
N VAL A 226 9.34 18.67 20.34
CA VAL A 226 9.02 17.27 20.03
C VAL A 226 9.84 16.83 18.84
N LEU A 227 10.67 15.80 19.03
CA LEU A 227 11.33 15.07 17.96
C LEU A 227 10.44 13.92 17.52
N ILE A 228 9.99 13.99 16.27
CA ILE A 228 9.14 12.99 15.62
C ILE A 228 10.01 12.15 14.70
N THR A 229 9.94 10.83 14.82
CA THR A 229 10.48 9.88 13.86
C THR A 229 9.36 9.03 13.30
N LEU A 230 9.19 9.05 11.99
CA LEU A 230 8.21 8.24 11.27
C LEU A 230 8.95 7.35 10.26
N GLU A 231 8.81 6.04 10.40
CA GLU A 231 9.20 5.07 9.38
C GLU A 231 7.97 4.36 8.84
N ILE A 232 7.87 4.32 7.52
CA ILE A 232 6.78 3.69 6.81
C ILE A 232 7.29 2.70 5.78
N ALA A 233 6.48 1.68 5.50
CA ALA A 233 6.80 0.61 4.57
C ALA A 233 5.69 0.37 3.55
N ARG A 234 6.09 -0.07 2.35
CA ARG A 234 5.18 -0.49 1.29
C ARG A 234 5.78 -1.65 0.52
N GLU A 235 4.91 -2.59 0.13
CA GLU A 235 5.27 -3.69 -0.75
C GLU A 235 5.29 -3.20 -2.22
N GLY A 236 6.42 -3.42 -2.90
CA GLY A 236 6.55 -3.12 -4.32
C GLY A 236 5.95 -4.21 -5.23
N PRO A 237 5.83 -3.95 -6.54
CA PRO A 237 5.24 -4.89 -7.50
C PRO A 237 5.92 -6.27 -7.54
N SER A 238 7.20 -6.34 -7.18
CA SER A 238 7.97 -7.57 -7.10
C SER A 238 7.94 -8.25 -5.73
N LYS A 239 6.99 -7.89 -4.86
CA LYS A 239 6.86 -8.37 -3.47
C LYS A 239 8.04 -8.07 -2.57
N GLU A 240 8.81 -7.02 -2.90
CA GLU A 240 9.90 -6.54 -2.07
C GLU A 240 9.37 -5.40 -1.17
N TRP A 241 9.61 -5.50 0.13
CA TRP A 241 9.30 -4.43 1.08
C TRP A 241 10.33 -3.31 0.95
N ARG A 242 9.84 -2.08 0.92
CA ARG A 242 10.66 -0.87 0.95
C ARG A 242 10.21 -0.01 2.10
N THR A 243 11.17 0.58 2.80
CA THR A 243 10.92 1.50 3.92
C THR A 243 11.41 2.90 3.57
N TYR A 244 10.78 3.90 4.18
CA TYR A 244 11.24 5.27 4.16
C TYR A 244 11.10 5.86 5.55
N LYS A 245 12.19 6.47 6.03
CA LYS A 245 12.28 7.07 7.35
C LYS A 245 12.43 8.59 7.22
N LEU A 246 11.65 9.31 8.00
CA LEU A 246 11.67 10.76 8.09
C LEU A 246 11.68 11.15 9.57
N ALA A 247 12.58 12.06 9.93
CA ALA A 247 12.60 12.66 11.25
C ALA A 247 12.38 14.18 11.12
N SER A 248 11.67 14.76 12.09
CA SER A 248 11.43 16.19 12.18
C SER A 248 11.40 16.60 13.63
N ALA A 249 11.96 17.76 13.95
CA ALA A 249 11.78 18.40 15.25
C ALA A 249 10.81 19.57 15.11
N VAL A 250 9.97 19.77 16.11
CA VAL A 250 8.96 20.84 16.13
C VAL A 250 8.85 21.43 17.52
N LYS A 251 8.81 22.76 17.59
CA LYS A 251 8.52 23.47 18.83
C LYS A 251 7.01 23.67 18.97
N LEU A 252 6.47 23.41 20.15
CA LEU A 252 5.07 23.70 20.49
C LEU A 252 4.82 25.21 20.39
N GLY A 253 3.65 25.61 19.89
CA GLY A 253 3.45 26.99 19.43
C GLY A 253 2.92 27.97 20.47
N ALA A 254 2.37 27.51 21.59
CA ALA A 254 1.77 28.37 22.60
C ALA A 254 2.22 28.01 24.02
N ARG A 255 2.66 29.01 24.78
CA ARG A 255 2.69 29.03 26.25
C ARG A 255 2.38 30.46 26.69
#